data_AF-A0A1H0ZND6-F1
#
_entry.id   AF-A0A1H0ZND6-F1
#
_cell.length_a   1.000
_cell.length_b   1.000
_cell.length_c   1.000
_cell.angle_alpha   90.00
_cell.angle_beta   90.00
_cell.angle_gamma   90.00
#
_symmetry.space_group_name_H-M   'P 1'
#
loop_
_entity.id
_entity.type
_entity.pdbx_description
1 polymer ?
#
loop_
_entity_poly.entity_id
_entity_poly.type
_entity_poly.pdbx_seq_one_letter_code
_entity_poly.pdbx_strand_id
1 'polypeptide(L)'
;MTHEGVWFATTNNSYDCCQRGQNVVGFEALFAPRVNRKTKGYNGPWSVSRGTRRAHLPTCEQAEVLYPKRLSLDHLRAVYVEEDDHHDKAVGLLRDFNYSGVEVFVKPEKFGGQGN
;
A
#
# COMPACT_ATOMS: atom_id res chain seq x y z
N MET A 1 0.75 -10.24 -12.36
CA MET A 1 -0.51 -9.95 -11.61
C MET A 1 -1.24 -11.20 -11.13
N THR A 2 -0.76 -12.41 -11.41
CA THR A 2 -1.34 -13.68 -10.97
C THR A 2 -0.47 -14.32 -9.89
N HIS A 3 -0.12 -13.54 -8.86
CA HIS A 3 0.58 -14.13 -7.72
C HIS A 3 -0.43 -14.98 -6.95
N GLU A 4 -0.22 -16.29 -6.95
CA GLU A 4 -1.12 -17.24 -6.31
C GLU A 4 -1.26 -16.93 -4.81
N GLY A 5 -2.51 -16.95 -4.33
CA GLY A 5 -2.82 -16.71 -2.92
C GLY A 5 -2.75 -15.24 -2.49
N VAL A 6 -2.44 -14.30 -3.38
CA VAL A 6 -2.45 -12.85 -3.05
C VAL A 6 -3.87 -12.32 -3.04
N TRP A 7 -4.17 -11.55 -2.00
CA TRP A 7 -5.45 -10.86 -1.84
C TRP A 7 -5.28 -9.35 -1.96
N PHE A 8 -6.20 -8.72 -2.66
CA PHE A 8 -6.35 -7.28 -2.77
C PHE A 8 -7.54 -6.85 -1.93
N ALA A 9 -7.30 -5.97 -0.97
CA ALA A 9 -8.29 -5.42 -0.07
C ALA A 9 -8.59 -3.97 -0.47
N THR A 10 -9.85 -3.67 -0.81
CA THR A 10 -10.25 -2.36 -1.37
C THR A 10 -10.01 -1.17 -0.43
N THR A 11 -9.87 -1.44 0.87
CA THR A 11 -9.63 -0.47 1.95
C THR A 11 -8.86 -1.19 3.07
N ASN A 12 -8.64 -0.53 4.20
CA ASN A 12 -8.06 -1.15 5.39
C ASN A 12 -8.76 -2.49 5.70
N ASN A 13 -7.96 -3.53 5.87
CA ASN A 13 -8.43 -4.90 5.94
C ASN A 13 -9.22 -5.23 7.21
N SER A 14 -9.22 -4.35 8.22
CA SER A 14 -10.03 -4.52 9.43
C SER A 14 -11.46 -3.99 9.29
N TYR A 15 -11.78 -3.25 8.21
CA TYR A 15 -13.08 -2.59 8.08
C TYR A 15 -14.16 -3.55 7.58
N ASP A 16 -15.38 -3.36 8.05
CA ASP A 16 -16.53 -4.25 7.82
C ASP A 16 -17.04 -4.24 6.37
N CYS A 17 -16.81 -3.16 5.62
CA CYS A 17 -17.13 -3.11 4.19
C CYS A 17 -15.97 -3.50 3.28
N CYS A 18 -14.83 -3.95 3.84
CA CYS A 18 -13.66 -4.28 3.03
C CYS A 18 -13.96 -5.47 2.09
N GLN A 19 -13.89 -5.22 0.79
CA GLN A 19 -13.97 -6.28 -0.21
C GLN A 19 -12.58 -6.84 -0.46
N ARG A 20 -12.48 -8.17 -0.49
CA ARG A 20 -11.24 -8.91 -0.75
C ARG A 20 -11.43 -9.70 -2.03
N GLY A 21 -10.50 -9.51 -2.96
CA GLY A 21 -10.49 -10.26 -4.21
C GLY A 21 -9.10 -10.76 -4.53
N GLN A 22 -9.01 -11.71 -5.46
CA GLN A 22 -7.75 -12.20 -5.97
C GLN A 22 -7.65 -11.94 -7.47
N ASN A 23 -6.47 -12.19 -8.03
CA ASN A 23 -6.20 -12.05 -9.46
C ASN A 23 -6.50 -10.63 -9.97
N VAL A 24 -6.70 -10.50 -11.29
CA VAL A 24 -7.01 -9.21 -11.93
C VAL A 24 -8.29 -8.58 -11.37
N VAL A 25 -9.32 -9.38 -11.07
CA VAL A 25 -10.60 -8.85 -10.57
C VAL A 25 -10.42 -8.16 -9.21
N GLY A 26 -9.68 -8.77 -8.29
CA GLY A 26 -9.37 -8.16 -7.00
C GLY A 26 -8.51 -6.90 -7.13
N PHE A 27 -7.53 -6.92 -8.04
CA PHE A 27 -6.70 -5.75 -8.30
C PHE A 27 -7.52 -4.58 -8.86
N GLU A 28 -8.33 -4.81 -9.89
CA GLU A 28 -9.16 -3.77 -10.51
C GLU A 28 -10.18 -3.19 -9.52
N ALA A 29 -10.67 -4.00 -8.57
CA ALA A 29 -11.56 -3.53 -7.52
C ALA A 29 -10.93 -2.44 -6.63
N LEU A 30 -9.59 -2.39 -6.50
CA LEU A 30 -8.91 -1.31 -5.79
C LEU A 30 -9.13 0.06 -6.44
N PHE A 31 -9.47 0.09 -7.74
CA PHE A 31 -9.65 1.30 -8.55
C PHE A 31 -11.11 1.64 -8.83
N ALA A 32 -12.06 0.92 -8.20
CA ALA A 32 -13.49 1.15 -8.36
C ALA A 32 -13.86 2.63 -8.13
N PRO A 33 -14.88 3.20 -8.82
CA PRO A 33 -15.25 4.60 -8.68
C PRO A 33 -15.58 5.04 -7.23
N ARG A 34 -16.05 4.09 -6.41
CA ARG A 34 -16.36 4.28 -4.99
C ARG A 34 -15.96 3.02 -4.21
N VAL A 35 -15.37 3.21 -3.04
CA VAL A 35 -15.05 2.14 -2.08
C VAL A 35 -15.75 2.43 -0.76
N ASN A 36 -16.50 1.45 -0.26
CA ASN A 36 -17.09 1.53 1.07
C ASN A 36 -16.04 1.15 2.12
N ARG A 37 -15.90 1.97 3.16
CA ARG A 37 -14.98 1.72 4.27
C ARG A 37 -15.71 1.04 5.41
N LYS A 38 -16.68 1.72 6.03
CA LYS A 38 -17.42 1.20 7.20
C LYS A 38 -18.93 1.42 7.06
N THR A 39 -19.76 0.51 7.55
CA THR A 39 -21.21 0.73 7.64
C THR A 39 -21.57 1.82 8.65
N LYS A 40 -20.73 2.03 9.67
CA LYS A 40 -20.88 3.06 10.70
C LYS A 40 -19.57 3.81 10.93
N GLY A 41 -19.48 5.02 10.41
CA GLY A 41 -18.45 6.02 10.72
C GLY A 41 -19.01 7.14 11.59
N TYR A 42 -18.20 8.19 11.80
CA TYR A 42 -18.53 9.32 12.68
C TYR A 42 -19.88 9.99 12.34
N ASN A 43 -20.20 10.13 11.04
CA ASN A 43 -21.44 10.75 10.53
C ASN A 43 -22.31 9.79 9.70
N GLY A 44 -22.35 8.50 10.06
CA GLY A 44 -23.05 7.46 9.29
C GLY A 44 -22.12 6.65 8.40
N PRO A 45 -22.62 5.94 7.36
CA PRO A 45 -21.79 5.10 6.50
C PRO A 45 -20.60 5.86 5.91
N TRP A 46 -19.41 5.29 6.06
CA TRP A 46 -18.18 5.92 5.61
C TRP A 46 -17.67 5.26 4.33
N SER A 47 -17.46 6.07 3.31
CA SER A 47 -17.03 5.63 1.99
C SER A 47 -16.22 6.72 1.31
N VAL A 48 -15.50 6.34 0.27
CA VAL A 48 -14.62 7.22 -0.48
C VAL A 48 -14.90 7.10 -1.97
N SER A 49 -14.83 8.23 -2.67
CA SER A 49 -15.00 8.30 -4.12
C SER A 49 -13.67 8.65 -4.79
N ARG A 50 -13.45 8.14 -6.00
CA ARG A 50 -12.19 8.31 -6.73
C ARG A 50 -11.90 9.76 -7.11
N GLY A 51 -12.92 10.52 -7.54
CA GLY A 51 -12.75 11.93 -7.92
C GLY A 51 -11.61 12.16 -8.92
N THR A 52 -10.70 13.08 -8.59
CA THR A 52 -9.51 13.43 -9.39
C THR A 52 -8.25 12.64 -9.01
N ARG A 53 -8.40 11.54 -8.25
CA ARG A 53 -7.27 10.72 -7.80
C ARG A 53 -6.53 10.11 -9.00
N ARG A 54 -5.20 10.19 -8.97
CA ARG A 54 -4.32 9.77 -10.08
C ARG A 54 -4.54 8.31 -10.45
N ALA A 55 -4.43 7.99 -11.74
CA ALA A 55 -4.67 6.65 -12.29
C ALA A 55 -3.88 5.53 -11.58
N HIS A 56 -2.62 5.80 -11.21
CA HIS A 56 -1.76 4.83 -10.53
C HIS A 56 -2.05 4.64 -9.03
N LEU A 57 -3.01 5.37 -8.46
CA LEU A 57 -3.40 5.24 -7.06
C LEU A 57 -4.74 4.51 -6.91
N PRO A 58 -4.85 3.59 -5.93
CA PRO A 58 -6.12 2.96 -5.59
C PRO A 58 -7.13 4.02 -5.14
N THR A 59 -8.42 3.74 -5.27
CA THR A 59 -9.48 4.67 -4.85
C THR A 59 -9.47 4.92 -3.35
N CYS A 60 -9.09 3.94 -2.52
CA CYS A 60 -8.84 4.13 -1.10
C CYS A 60 -7.33 4.20 -0.84
N GLU A 61 -6.85 5.23 -0.15
CA GLU A 61 -5.48 5.41 0.34
C GLU A 61 -5.07 4.33 1.34
N GLN A 62 -6.04 3.69 2.00
CA GLN A 62 -5.83 2.58 2.92
C GLN A 62 -5.99 1.20 2.27
N ALA A 63 -6.05 1.09 0.93
CA ALA A 63 -6.10 -0.21 0.26
C ALA A 63 -4.83 -1.05 0.56
N GLU A 64 -4.99 -2.36 0.72
CA GLU A 64 -3.90 -3.26 1.12
C GLU A 64 -3.73 -4.41 0.12
N VAL A 65 -2.50 -4.89 -0.04
CA VAL A 65 -2.17 -6.12 -0.77
C VAL A 65 -1.59 -7.12 0.21
N LEU A 66 -2.26 -8.26 0.36
CA LEU A 66 -1.96 -9.25 1.38
C LEU A 66 -1.29 -10.46 0.72
N TYR A 67 -0.01 -10.62 0.99
CA TYR A 67 0.74 -11.81 0.60
C TYR A 67 0.65 -12.86 1.71
N PRO A 68 0.32 -14.13 1.39
CA PRO A 68 0.16 -15.19 2.40
C PRO A 68 1.50 -15.70 2.94
N LYS A 69 2.60 -15.36 2.25
CA LYS A 69 3.97 -15.76 2.58
C LYS A 69 4.89 -14.56 2.46
N ARG A 70 6.12 -14.71 2.96
CA ARG A 70 7.18 -13.71 2.82
C ARG A 70 7.35 -13.32 1.35
N LEU A 71 7.38 -12.01 1.10
CA LEU A 71 7.75 -11.44 -0.17
C LEU A 71 9.27 -11.50 -0.35
N SER A 72 9.72 -11.90 -1.54
CA SER A 72 11.11 -11.71 -1.92
C SER A 72 11.41 -10.22 -2.07
N LEU A 73 12.62 -9.82 -1.68
CA LEU A 73 13.15 -8.48 -1.89
C LEU A 73 14.10 -8.40 -3.10
N ASP A 74 14.18 -9.45 -3.91
CA ASP A 74 15.08 -9.49 -5.09
C ASP A 74 14.76 -8.39 -6.12
N HIS A 75 13.54 -7.85 -6.08
CA HIS A 75 13.09 -6.76 -6.93
C HIS A 75 13.04 -5.41 -6.20
N LEU A 76 13.48 -5.34 -4.94
CA LEU A 76 13.58 -4.09 -4.20
C LEU A 76 14.68 -3.23 -4.85
N ARG A 77 14.32 -2.00 -5.23
CA ARG A 77 15.24 -1.08 -5.91
C ARG A 77 15.75 0.00 -4.98
N ALA A 78 14.84 0.56 -4.18
CA ALA A 78 15.15 1.67 -3.30
C ALA A 78 14.27 1.63 -2.04
N VAL A 79 14.81 2.19 -0.96
CA VAL A 79 14.11 2.52 0.28
C VAL A 79 14.14 4.04 0.43
N TYR A 80 12.98 4.64 0.64
CA TYR A 80 12.87 6.06 0.97
C TYR A 80 12.68 6.19 2.47
N VAL A 81 13.37 7.14 3.10
CA VAL A 81 13.28 7.45 4.53
C VAL A 81 13.02 8.94 4.75
N GLU A 82 12.46 9.29 5.90
CA GLU A 82 12.09 10.68 6.21
C GLU A 82 13.26 11.51 6.73
N GLU A 83 14.18 10.90 7.47
CA GLU A 83 15.26 11.60 8.19
C GLU A 83 16.60 10.88 8.00
N ASP A 84 17.71 11.59 8.20
CA ASP A 84 19.07 11.04 8.06
C ASP A 84 19.32 9.88 9.06
N ASP A 85 18.84 9.99 10.29
CA ASP A 85 18.96 8.91 11.29
C ASP A 85 18.28 7.60 10.83
N HIS A 86 17.23 7.70 10.01
CA HIS A 86 16.57 6.54 9.41
C HIS A 86 17.36 5.96 8.24
N HIS A 87 18.12 6.78 7.52
CA HIS A 87 18.97 6.34 6.42
C HIS A 87 20.02 5.35 6.93
N ASP A 88 20.77 5.71 7.97
CA ASP A 88 21.85 4.87 8.47
C ASP A 88 21.33 3.53 9.01
N LYS A 89 20.16 3.55 9.66
CA LYS A 89 19.47 2.32 10.10
C LYS A 89 19.07 1.44 8.92
N ALA A 90 18.49 2.02 7.87
CA ALA A 90 18.07 1.28 6.69
C ALA A 90 19.26 0.68 5.94
N VAL A 91 20.35 1.43 5.76
CA VAL A 91 21.60 0.95 5.15
C VAL A 91 22.19 -0.20 5.97
N GLY A 92 22.23 -0.06 7.30
CA GLY A 92 22.71 -1.12 8.20
C GLY A 92 21.93 -2.43 8.03
N LEU A 93 20.59 -2.36 8.07
CA LEU A 93 19.73 -3.52 7.87
C LEU A 93 19.94 -4.16 6.49
N LEU A 94 19.94 -3.36 5.42
CA LEU A 94 20.14 -3.89 4.07
C LEU A 94 21.49 -4.62 3.94
N ARG A 95 22.55 -4.08 4.55
CA ARG A 95 23.86 -4.73 4.57
C ARG A 95 23.83 -6.05 5.33
N ASP A 96 23.23 -6.08 6.52
CA ASP A 96 23.16 -7.27 7.37
C ASP A 96 22.38 -8.43 6.69
N PHE A 97 21.47 -8.09 5.79
CA PHE A 97 20.70 -9.05 4.98
C PHE A 97 21.21 -9.21 3.54
N ASN A 98 22.41 -8.72 3.21
CA ASN A 98 23.06 -8.83 1.89
C ASN A 98 22.30 -8.18 0.70
N TYR A 99 21.59 -7.08 0.95
CA TYR A 99 20.90 -6.26 -0.06
C TYR A 99 21.69 -5.02 -0.46
N SER A 100 22.96 -5.18 -0.85
CA SER A 100 23.88 -4.07 -1.17
C SER A 100 23.54 -3.29 -2.45
N GLY A 101 22.66 -3.83 -3.30
CA GLY A 101 22.20 -3.16 -4.53
C GLY A 101 20.98 -2.26 -4.36
N VAL A 102 20.44 -2.15 -3.14
CA VAL A 102 19.26 -1.34 -2.85
C VAL A 102 19.69 0.06 -2.42
N GLU A 103 19.20 1.09 -3.12
CA GLU A 103 19.51 2.47 -2.81
C GLU A 103 18.68 2.97 -1.61
N VAL A 104 19.24 3.83 -0.76
CA VAL A 104 18.51 4.46 0.34
C VAL A 104 18.53 5.98 0.12
N PHE A 105 17.35 6.62 0.14
CA PHE A 105 17.23 8.06 -0.09
C PHE A 105 16.46 8.74 1.03
N VAL A 106 16.99 9.86 1.53
CA VAL A 106 16.26 10.77 2.42
C VAL A 106 15.34 11.65 1.57
N LYS A 107 14.02 11.45 1.73
CA LYS A 107 12.96 12.08 0.94
C LYS A 107 11.75 12.41 1.83
N PRO A 108 11.83 13.42 2.70
CA PRO A 108 10.74 13.79 3.60
C PRO A 108 9.42 14.05 2.85
N GLU A 109 9.50 14.60 1.63
CA GLU A 109 8.35 14.88 0.80
C GLU A 109 7.51 13.64 0.44
N LYS A 110 8.06 12.43 0.58
CA LYS A 110 7.34 11.16 0.35
C LYS A 110 6.44 10.76 1.52
N PHE A 111 6.65 11.34 2.70
CA PHE A 111 5.96 10.97 3.95
C PHE A 111 4.76 11.85 4.27
N GLY A 112 4.53 12.93 3.50
CA GLY A 112 3.36 13.80 3.65
C GLY A 112 2.00 13.15 3.36
N GLY A 113 2.00 11.93 2.78
CA GLY A 113 0.79 11.18 2.44
C GLY A 113 -0.08 11.85 1.35
N GLN A 114 -1.01 11.08 0.78
CA GLN A 114 -2.07 11.63 -0.06
C GLN A 114 -3.40 11.00 0.34
N GLY A 115 -4.07 11.71 1.26
CA GLY A 115 -5.43 11.40 1.68
C GLY A 115 -6.41 11.33 0.51
N ASN A 116 -7.58 10.80 0.81
CA ASN A 116 -8.67 10.72 -0.15
C ASN A 116 -9.56 11.94 -0.23
#